data_AF-X1CI00-F1
#
_entry.id   AF-X1CI00-F1
#
_cell.length_a   1.000
_cell.length_b   1.000
_cell.length_c   1.000
_cell.angle_alpha   90.00
_cell.angle_beta   90.00
_cell.angle_gamma   90.00
#
_symmetry.space_group_name_H-M   'P 1'
#
loop_
_entity.id
_entity.type
_entity.pdbx_description
1 polymer ?
#
loop_
_entity_poly.entity_id
_entity_poly.type
_entity_poly.pdbx_seq_one_letter_code
_entity_poly.pdbx_strand_id
1 'polypeptide(L)'
;IKAAKAGTDDKVSARELDEIMAMGEQTSARIFAAALRSLGVDARYIDPKQHEWPVVTDNNFGLANVNLVETRMQTKKFVLPLMKKRVIPVICGFLGKDERGNITTVGRGGSDITGLLMGKCLDANEVTIVTDAEGVMTADPNKIRRARLIKRISVEEMRDLARFGAQVMHPRAMSYKDPHINAKVIHFRHGNLSVRGTTIVGPKEVKFVGVRAYEKPLAMLTIVGEEMQSTPGILVKSTTPLTRAGINIFSVSIGPRSFSIYVMEKDSRR
;
A
#
# COMPACT_ATOMS: atom_id res chain seq x y z
N ILE A 1 -19.77 1.07 -7.38
CA ILE A 1 -19.95 1.05 -5.90
C ILE A 1 -21.12 1.92 -5.45
N LYS A 2 -21.07 3.27 -5.56
CA LYS A 2 -22.18 4.14 -5.10
C LYS A 2 -23.53 3.75 -5.70
N ALA A 3 -23.58 3.50 -7.00
CA ALA A 3 -24.80 3.04 -7.69
C ALA A 3 -25.30 1.68 -7.17
N ALA A 4 -24.40 0.73 -6.90
CA ALA A 4 -24.77 -0.59 -6.38
C ALA A 4 -25.32 -0.52 -4.95
N LYS A 5 -24.72 0.31 -4.10
CA LYS A 5 -25.21 0.57 -2.74
C LYS A 5 -26.58 1.26 -2.75
N ALA A 6 -26.72 2.32 -3.55
CA ALA A 6 -27.98 3.05 -3.69
C ALA A 6 -29.10 2.16 -4.27
N GLY A 7 -28.80 1.30 -5.24
CA GLY A 7 -29.78 0.39 -5.84
C GLY A 7 -30.17 -0.81 -4.98
N THR A 8 -29.51 -1.02 -3.84
CA THR A 8 -29.77 -2.17 -2.93
C THR A 8 -30.10 -1.75 -1.50
N ASP A 9 -30.29 -0.45 -1.23
CA ASP A 9 -30.40 0.11 0.12
C ASP A 9 -29.29 -0.40 1.06
N ASP A 10 -28.04 -0.36 0.58
CA ASP A 10 -26.84 -0.84 1.28
C ASP A 10 -26.82 -2.35 1.65
N LYS A 11 -27.69 -3.18 1.04
CA LYS A 11 -27.73 -4.64 1.27
C LYS A 11 -26.78 -5.45 0.38
N VAL A 12 -26.09 -4.80 -0.57
CA VAL A 12 -25.09 -5.45 -1.41
C VAL A 12 -23.96 -6.07 -0.57
N SER A 13 -23.68 -7.34 -0.79
CA SER A 13 -22.63 -8.06 -0.06
C SER A 13 -21.23 -7.61 -0.46
N ALA A 14 -20.24 -7.81 0.43
CA ALA A 14 -18.85 -7.49 0.14
C ALA A 14 -18.31 -8.26 -1.07
N ARG A 15 -18.76 -9.51 -1.27
CA ARG A 15 -18.44 -10.32 -2.43
C ARG A 15 -18.97 -9.69 -3.73
N GLU A 16 -20.24 -9.29 -3.76
CA GLU A 16 -20.83 -8.64 -4.93
C GLU A 16 -20.12 -7.31 -5.24
N LEU A 17 -19.72 -6.56 -4.20
CA LEU A 17 -18.92 -5.35 -4.38
C LEU A 17 -17.57 -5.63 -5.03
N ASP A 18 -16.87 -6.69 -4.61
CA ASP A 18 -15.61 -7.11 -5.23
C ASP A 18 -15.80 -7.49 -6.70
N GLU A 19 -16.85 -8.24 -7.03
CA GLU A 19 -17.19 -8.57 -8.42
C GLU A 19 -17.50 -7.32 -9.27
N ILE A 20 -18.24 -6.36 -8.71
CA ILE A 20 -18.55 -5.09 -9.39
C ILE A 20 -17.29 -4.26 -9.61
N MET A 21 -16.41 -4.19 -8.61
CA MET A 21 -15.15 -3.45 -8.73
C MET A 21 -14.21 -4.08 -9.76
N ALA A 22 -14.19 -5.41 -9.85
CA ALA A 22 -13.37 -6.16 -10.79
C ALA A 22 -13.64 -5.82 -12.27
N MET A 23 -14.87 -5.44 -12.59
CA MET A 23 -15.28 -5.12 -13.97
C MET A 23 -14.41 -4.02 -14.60
N GLY A 24 -14.02 -3.00 -13.82
CA GLY A 24 -13.18 -1.89 -14.30
C GLY A 24 -11.78 -2.37 -14.69
N GLU A 25 -11.13 -3.11 -13.79
CA GLU A 25 -9.78 -3.65 -14.00
C GLU A 25 -9.76 -4.66 -15.16
N GLN A 26 -10.74 -5.57 -15.21
CA GLN A 26 -10.90 -6.53 -16.30
C GLN A 26 -11.07 -5.85 -17.66
N THR A 27 -11.89 -4.79 -17.72
CA THR A 27 -12.10 -4.03 -18.95
C THR A 27 -10.81 -3.34 -19.38
N SER A 28 -10.08 -2.71 -18.45
CA SER A 28 -8.81 -2.05 -18.75
C SER A 28 -7.76 -3.02 -19.29
N ALA A 29 -7.61 -4.20 -18.67
CA ALA A 29 -6.63 -5.21 -19.07
C ALA A 29 -6.93 -5.78 -20.46
N ARG A 30 -8.22 -5.99 -20.78
CA ARG A 30 -8.66 -6.44 -22.11
C ARG A 30 -8.35 -5.40 -23.19
N ILE A 31 -8.69 -4.13 -22.93
CA ILE A 31 -8.38 -3.03 -23.85
C ILE A 31 -6.87 -2.90 -24.05
N PHE A 32 -6.09 -2.94 -22.97
CA PHE A 32 -4.64 -2.80 -23.02
C PHE A 32 -3.98 -3.93 -23.83
N ALA A 33 -4.38 -5.19 -23.58
CA ALA A 33 -3.88 -6.32 -24.36
C ALA A 33 -4.26 -6.23 -25.84
N ALA A 34 -5.46 -5.74 -26.16
CA ALA A 34 -5.87 -5.52 -27.54
C ALA A 34 -5.05 -4.41 -28.22
N ALA A 35 -4.78 -3.31 -27.50
CA ALA A 35 -3.94 -2.22 -27.98
C ALA A 35 -2.51 -2.70 -28.30
N LEU A 36 -1.89 -3.49 -27.40
CA LEU A 36 -0.58 -4.09 -27.65
C LEU A 36 -0.59 -4.96 -28.92
N ARG A 37 -1.60 -5.82 -29.09
CA ARG A 37 -1.74 -6.65 -30.30
C ARG A 37 -1.91 -5.82 -31.57
N SER A 38 -2.66 -4.71 -31.53
CA SER A 38 -2.78 -3.81 -32.69
C SER A 38 -1.46 -3.14 -33.10
N LEU A 39 -0.49 -3.07 -32.19
CA LEU A 39 0.86 -2.57 -32.44
C LEU A 39 1.84 -3.68 -32.86
N GLY A 40 1.34 -4.89 -33.13
CA GLY A 40 2.15 -6.05 -33.55
C GLY A 40 2.86 -6.76 -32.40
N VAL A 41 2.50 -6.47 -31.14
CA VAL A 41 3.09 -7.11 -29.96
C VAL A 41 2.17 -8.23 -29.46
N ASP A 42 2.68 -9.46 -29.38
CA ASP A 42 1.90 -10.56 -28.83
C ASP A 42 1.66 -10.35 -27.32
N ALA A 43 0.40 -10.27 -26.93
CA ALA A 43 -0.03 -9.98 -25.59
C ALA A 43 -1.29 -10.77 -25.23
N ARG A 44 -1.31 -11.33 -24.03
CA ARG A 44 -2.45 -12.11 -23.50
C ARG A 44 -2.89 -11.52 -22.16
N TYR A 45 -4.15 -11.12 -22.06
CA TYR A 45 -4.73 -10.80 -20.77
C TYR A 45 -5.08 -12.09 -20.01
N ILE A 46 -4.92 -12.07 -18.69
CA ILE A 46 -5.29 -13.17 -17.80
C ILE A 46 -6.43 -12.67 -16.92
N ASP A 47 -7.60 -13.29 -17.03
CA ASP A 47 -8.80 -12.89 -16.29
C ASP A 47 -8.86 -13.62 -14.94
N PRO A 48 -9.29 -12.99 -13.83
CA PRO A 48 -9.42 -13.66 -12.54
C PRO A 48 -10.36 -14.88 -12.55
N LYS A 49 -11.31 -14.95 -13.49
CA LYS A 49 -12.17 -16.13 -13.65
C LYS A 49 -11.45 -17.32 -14.29
N GLN A 50 -10.35 -17.11 -15.00
CA GLN A 50 -9.57 -18.19 -15.61
C GLN A 50 -8.83 -19.03 -14.58
N HIS A 51 -8.48 -20.27 -14.94
CA HIS A 51 -7.70 -21.14 -14.08
C HIS A 51 -6.25 -20.65 -13.96
N GLU A 52 -5.75 -19.95 -14.98
CA GLU A 52 -4.40 -19.41 -15.04
C GLU A 52 -4.17 -18.13 -14.22
N TRP A 53 -5.19 -17.68 -13.47
CA TRP A 53 -5.08 -16.49 -12.64
C TRP A 53 -4.00 -16.65 -11.56
N PRO A 54 -3.02 -15.73 -11.48
CA PRO A 54 -1.86 -15.94 -10.61
C PRO A 54 -2.07 -15.49 -9.16
N VAL A 55 -2.96 -14.53 -8.86
CA VAL A 55 -3.04 -13.90 -7.53
C VAL A 55 -4.06 -14.62 -6.64
N VAL A 56 -3.56 -15.41 -5.70
CA VAL A 56 -4.39 -16.17 -4.75
C VAL A 56 -4.50 -15.44 -3.42
N THR A 57 -5.71 -15.35 -2.87
CA THR A 57 -6.00 -14.62 -1.63
C THR A 57 -6.86 -15.43 -0.67
N ASP A 58 -7.01 -14.93 0.56
CA ASP A 58 -8.10 -15.34 1.45
C ASP A 58 -9.47 -14.81 0.95
N ASN A 59 -10.54 -15.13 1.69
CA ASN A 59 -11.92 -14.72 1.40
C ASN A 59 -12.34 -13.43 2.14
N ASN A 60 -11.38 -12.60 2.57
CA ASN A 60 -11.68 -11.33 3.24
C ASN A 60 -12.01 -10.24 2.19
N PHE A 61 -13.19 -10.34 1.57
CA PHE A 61 -13.64 -9.44 0.49
C PHE A 61 -13.47 -7.95 0.85
N GLY A 62 -13.00 -7.16 -0.12
CA GLY A 62 -12.67 -5.73 0.04
C GLY A 62 -11.26 -5.44 0.61
N LEU A 63 -10.65 -6.39 1.33
CA LEU A 63 -9.34 -6.21 1.96
C LEU A 63 -8.52 -7.51 2.01
N ALA A 64 -8.65 -8.36 0.98
CA ALA A 64 -8.11 -9.71 0.99
C ALA A 64 -6.59 -9.74 1.19
N ASN A 65 -6.10 -10.76 1.90
CA ASN A 65 -4.66 -10.98 2.08
C ASN A 65 -4.17 -11.96 1.02
N VAL A 66 -3.00 -11.66 0.45
CA VAL A 66 -2.38 -12.48 -0.59
C VAL A 66 -1.69 -13.69 0.03
N ASN A 67 -2.01 -14.89 -0.47
CA ASN A 67 -1.21 -16.08 -0.23
C ASN A 67 0.01 -16.05 -1.16
N LEU A 68 1.15 -15.56 -0.65
CA LEU A 68 2.37 -15.34 -1.44
C LEU A 68 2.94 -16.65 -2.00
N VAL A 69 2.88 -17.74 -1.24
CA VAL A 69 3.43 -19.04 -1.65
C VAL A 69 2.66 -19.57 -2.85
N GLU A 70 1.33 -19.62 -2.72
CA GLU A 70 0.47 -20.11 -3.80
C GLU A 70 0.52 -19.17 -5.01
N THR A 71 0.47 -17.85 -4.78
CA THR A 71 0.61 -16.86 -5.86
C THR A 71 1.90 -17.04 -6.64
N ARG A 72 3.04 -17.29 -5.96
CA ARG A 72 4.33 -17.54 -6.63
C ARG A 72 4.28 -18.84 -7.43
N MET A 73 3.66 -19.89 -6.91
CA MET A 73 3.48 -21.16 -7.62
C MET A 73 2.66 -20.97 -8.90
N GLN A 74 1.49 -20.33 -8.81
CA GLN A 74 0.61 -20.05 -9.94
C GLN A 74 1.29 -19.15 -10.98
N THR A 75 1.99 -18.11 -10.53
CA THR A 75 2.76 -17.21 -11.41
C THR A 75 3.83 -17.97 -12.19
N LYS A 76 4.61 -18.84 -11.52
CA LYS A 76 5.64 -19.66 -12.20
C LYS A 76 5.04 -20.70 -13.14
N LYS A 77 3.86 -21.24 -12.80
CA LYS A 77 3.16 -22.23 -13.62
C LYS A 77 2.52 -21.65 -14.86
N PHE A 78 1.92 -20.46 -14.78
CA PHE A 78 1.06 -19.92 -15.84
C PHE A 78 1.59 -18.64 -16.51
N VAL A 79 2.22 -17.75 -15.76
CA VAL A 79 2.71 -16.46 -16.29
C VAL A 79 4.10 -16.61 -16.92
N LEU A 80 5.01 -17.28 -16.22
CA LEU A 80 6.40 -17.44 -16.69
C LEU A 80 6.50 -18.15 -18.07
N PRO A 81 5.71 -19.19 -18.38
CA PRO A 81 5.74 -19.80 -19.71
C PRO A 81 5.30 -18.87 -20.84
N LEU A 82 4.37 -17.94 -20.60
CA LEU A 82 3.97 -16.93 -21.59
C LEU A 82 5.16 -16.03 -21.93
N MET A 83 5.87 -15.55 -20.91
CA MET A 83 7.07 -14.72 -21.10
C MET A 83 8.17 -15.46 -21.86
N LYS A 84 8.38 -16.77 -21.57
CA LYS A 84 9.33 -17.61 -22.32
C LYS A 84 8.97 -17.75 -23.81
N LYS A 85 7.68 -17.72 -24.13
CA LYS A 85 7.16 -17.72 -25.51
C LYS A 85 7.12 -16.32 -26.13
N ARG A 86 7.68 -15.30 -25.48
CA ARG A 86 7.65 -13.88 -25.91
C ARG A 86 6.24 -13.29 -26.01
N VAL A 87 5.30 -13.83 -25.23
CA VAL A 87 3.95 -13.27 -25.07
C VAL A 87 3.94 -12.37 -23.83
N ILE A 88 3.48 -11.13 -23.97
CA ILE A 88 3.34 -10.20 -22.83
C ILE A 88 2.10 -10.56 -22.01
N PRO A 89 2.23 -11.02 -20.76
CA PRO A 89 1.08 -11.23 -19.89
C PRO A 89 0.54 -9.88 -19.39
N VAL A 90 -0.76 -9.66 -19.54
CA VAL A 90 -1.48 -8.51 -18.99
C VAL A 90 -2.35 -8.99 -17.84
N ILE A 91 -2.00 -8.61 -16.62
CA ILE A 91 -2.66 -9.05 -15.39
C ILE A 91 -3.40 -7.86 -14.78
N CYS A 92 -4.65 -8.07 -14.36
CA CYS A 92 -5.43 -7.02 -13.71
C CYS A 92 -4.78 -6.64 -12.37
N GLY A 93 -4.65 -5.34 -12.09
CA GLY A 93 -4.26 -4.86 -10.76
C GLY A 93 -5.39 -5.05 -9.75
N PHE A 94 -5.11 -4.90 -8.44
CA PHE A 94 -6.11 -4.81 -7.37
C PHE A 94 -6.95 -6.07 -7.07
N LEU A 95 -6.99 -7.05 -7.99
CA LEU A 95 -7.81 -8.24 -7.87
C LEU A 95 -7.03 -9.44 -7.31
N GLY A 96 -7.78 -10.36 -6.71
CA GLY A 96 -7.34 -11.67 -6.26
C GLY A 96 -8.41 -12.73 -6.51
N LYS A 97 -8.10 -13.98 -6.16
CA LYS A 97 -9.01 -15.11 -6.24
C LYS A 97 -8.88 -15.96 -4.98
N ASP A 98 -10.00 -16.21 -4.31
CA ASP A 98 -10.02 -17.10 -3.15
C ASP A 98 -9.98 -18.58 -3.57
N GLU A 99 -9.82 -19.49 -2.60
CA GLU A 99 -9.77 -20.94 -2.84
C GLU A 99 -11.07 -21.51 -3.44
N ARG A 100 -12.18 -20.78 -3.32
CA ARG A 100 -13.49 -21.15 -3.89
C ARG A 100 -13.70 -20.58 -5.30
N GLY A 101 -12.72 -19.84 -5.83
CA GLY A 101 -12.77 -19.23 -7.14
C GLY A 101 -13.53 -17.91 -7.21
N ASN A 102 -13.91 -17.31 -6.07
CA ASN A 102 -14.52 -16.00 -6.03
C ASN A 102 -13.48 -14.91 -6.28
N ILE A 103 -13.88 -13.84 -6.96
CA ILE A 103 -13.04 -12.66 -7.12
C ILE A 103 -12.99 -11.88 -5.82
N THR A 104 -11.80 -11.48 -5.41
CA THR A 104 -11.56 -10.66 -4.24
C THR A 104 -10.83 -9.38 -4.63
N THR A 105 -10.86 -8.37 -3.77
CA THR A 105 -10.03 -7.17 -3.91
C THR A 105 -9.09 -6.99 -2.74
N VAL A 106 -7.86 -6.54 -3.01
CA VAL A 106 -6.80 -6.38 -2.00
C VAL A 106 -6.79 -4.98 -1.35
N GLY A 107 -7.87 -4.22 -1.51
CA GLY A 107 -8.02 -2.88 -0.93
C GLY A 107 -7.14 -1.80 -1.55
N ARG A 108 -6.96 -0.70 -0.82
CA ARG A 108 -6.28 0.51 -1.32
C ARG A 108 -4.83 0.25 -1.74
N GLY A 109 -4.44 0.84 -2.87
CA GLY A 109 -3.14 0.63 -3.51
C GLY A 109 -3.01 -0.74 -4.16
N GLY A 110 -4.12 -1.39 -4.50
CA GLY A 110 -4.09 -2.75 -5.01
C GLY A 110 -3.32 -2.95 -6.30
N SER A 111 -3.35 -2.00 -7.23
CA SER A 111 -2.57 -2.12 -8.48
C SER A 111 -1.07 -2.04 -8.20
N ASP A 112 -0.63 -1.17 -7.28
CA ASP A 112 0.76 -1.12 -6.82
C ASP A 112 1.17 -2.42 -6.10
N ILE A 113 0.27 -2.95 -5.24
CA ILE A 113 0.46 -4.25 -4.58
C ILE A 113 0.68 -5.33 -5.63
N THR A 114 -0.21 -5.44 -6.63
CA THR A 114 -0.11 -6.45 -7.69
C THR A 114 1.19 -6.31 -8.48
N GLY A 115 1.60 -5.09 -8.84
CA GLY A 115 2.85 -4.86 -9.59
C GLY A 115 4.09 -5.30 -8.81
N LEU A 116 4.19 -4.90 -7.53
CA LEU A 116 5.30 -5.29 -6.66
C LEU A 116 5.30 -6.80 -6.37
N LEU A 117 4.12 -7.37 -6.13
CA LEU A 117 3.92 -8.80 -5.92
C LEU A 117 4.37 -9.62 -7.14
N MET A 118 3.98 -9.21 -8.35
CA MET A 118 4.39 -9.89 -9.59
C MET A 118 5.89 -9.77 -9.84
N GLY A 119 6.48 -8.61 -9.59
CA GLY A 119 7.94 -8.45 -9.61
C GLY A 119 8.64 -9.46 -8.70
N LYS A 120 8.13 -9.61 -7.46
CA LYS A 120 8.66 -10.57 -6.49
C LYS A 120 8.46 -12.03 -6.94
N CYS A 121 7.28 -12.39 -7.43
CA CYS A 121 6.98 -13.78 -7.83
C CYS A 121 7.74 -14.22 -9.09
N LEU A 122 8.05 -13.28 -9.99
CA LEU A 122 8.81 -13.49 -11.22
C LEU A 122 10.31 -13.32 -11.06
N ASP A 123 10.80 -13.00 -9.85
CA ASP A 123 12.22 -12.76 -9.59
C ASP A 123 12.78 -11.63 -10.51
N ALA A 124 11.99 -10.56 -10.68
CA ALA A 124 12.29 -9.46 -11.60
C ALA A 124 13.49 -8.61 -11.13
N ASN A 125 14.21 -8.00 -12.08
CA ASN A 125 15.31 -7.09 -11.75
C ASN A 125 14.82 -5.71 -11.28
N GLU A 126 13.68 -5.26 -11.83
CA GLU A 126 13.09 -3.95 -11.53
C GLU A 126 11.56 -3.98 -11.73
N VAL A 127 10.84 -3.24 -10.90
CA VAL A 127 9.41 -2.93 -11.07
C VAL A 127 9.25 -1.45 -11.42
N THR A 128 8.56 -1.16 -12.52
CA THR A 128 8.26 0.22 -12.95
C THR A 128 6.80 0.55 -12.68
N ILE A 129 6.57 1.53 -11.82
CA ILE A 129 5.25 2.11 -11.56
C ILE A 129 5.11 3.34 -12.45
N VAL A 130 4.20 3.26 -13.41
CA VAL A 130 3.90 4.34 -14.35
C VAL A 130 2.67 5.08 -13.86
N THR A 131 2.82 6.37 -13.57
CA THR A 131 1.78 7.20 -12.95
C THR A 131 1.72 8.60 -13.58
N ASP A 132 0.83 9.45 -13.10
CA ASP A 132 0.69 10.86 -13.47
C ASP A 132 1.62 11.81 -12.70
N ALA A 133 2.31 11.30 -11.67
CA ALA A 133 3.36 12.03 -10.97
C ALA A 133 4.74 11.89 -11.65
N GLU A 134 5.55 12.96 -11.62
CA GLU A 134 6.98 12.95 -12.00
C GLU A 134 7.84 11.99 -11.15
N GLY A 135 7.29 11.56 -10.01
CA GLY A 135 7.94 10.79 -8.97
C GLY A 135 7.66 11.43 -7.61
N VAL A 136 8.55 11.22 -6.65
CA VAL A 136 8.45 11.86 -5.33
C VAL A 136 9.15 13.21 -5.39
N MET A 137 8.42 14.27 -5.04
CA MET A 137 8.96 15.62 -4.98
C MET A 137 9.33 16.01 -3.54
N THR A 138 10.32 16.88 -3.35
CA THR A 138 10.73 17.39 -2.03
C THR A 138 9.63 18.21 -1.32
N ALA A 139 8.67 18.71 -2.09
CA ALA A 139 7.49 19.44 -1.62
C ALA A 139 6.38 19.33 -2.69
N ASP A 140 5.15 19.69 -2.36
CA ASP A 140 4.06 19.79 -3.35
C ASP A 140 4.41 20.84 -4.41
N PRO A 141 4.63 20.45 -5.68
CA PRO A 141 5.04 21.38 -6.74
C PRO A 141 3.95 22.42 -7.06
N ASN A 142 2.68 22.14 -6.74
CA ASN A 142 1.60 23.11 -6.93
C ASN A 142 1.65 24.23 -5.88
N LYS A 143 2.30 24.00 -4.74
CA LYS A 143 2.46 24.99 -3.66
C LYS A 143 3.84 25.62 -3.66
N ILE A 144 4.88 24.85 -3.98
CA ILE A 144 6.27 25.27 -3.90
C ILE A 144 6.95 25.11 -5.27
N ARG A 145 7.16 26.22 -5.98
CA ARG A 145 7.77 26.25 -7.31
C ARG A 145 9.18 25.65 -7.38
N ARG A 146 9.91 25.64 -6.26
CA ARG A 146 11.28 25.08 -6.15
C ARG A 146 11.31 23.61 -5.74
N ALA A 147 10.17 22.91 -5.76
CA ALA A 147 10.13 21.48 -5.50
C ALA A 147 11.03 20.73 -6.49
N ARG A 148 11.87 19.81 -5.98
CA ARG A 148 12.80 19.02 -6.78
C ARG A 148 12.41 17.56 -6.72
N LEU A 149 12.72 16.83 -7.79
CA LEU A 149 12.56 15.38 -7.82
C LEU A 149 13.56 14.71 -6.87
N ILE A 150 13.05 13.85 -5.99
CA ILE A 150 13.85 12.96 -5.15
C ILE A 150 14.28 11.78 -6.02
N LYS A 151 15.59 11.66 -6.28
CA LYS A 151 16.13 10.60 -7.16
C LYS A 151 16.03 9.21 -6.53
N ARG A 152 16.25 9.11 -5.23
CA ARG A 152 16.24 7.86 -4.46
C ARG A 152 15.55 8.08 -3.13
N ILE A 153 14.69 7.15 -2.74
CA ILE A 153 13.96 7.16 -1.47
C ILE A 153 13.87 5.74 -0.93
N SER A 154 13.99 5.57 0.38
CA SER A 154 13.81 4.27 1.02
C SER A 154 12.32 3.91 1.18
N VAL A 155 12.03 2.62 1.35
CA VAL A 155 10.67 2.16 1.67
C VAL A 155 10.16 2.79 2.96
N GLU A 156 11.03 2.97 3.95
CA GLU A 156 10.72 3.58 5.24
C GLU A 156 10.33 5.06 5.07
N GLU A 157 11.15 5.84 4.36
CA GLU A 157 10.85 7.25 4.06
C GLU A 157 9.56 7.40 3.24
N MET A 158 9.35 6.55 2.23
CA MET A 158 8.12 6.63 1.44
C MET A 158 6.89 6.24 2.27
N ARG A 159 7.00 5.27 3.19
CA ARG A 159 5.93 4.93 4.12
C ARG A 159 5.59 6.11 5.01
N ASP A 160 6.59 6.82 5.53
CA ASP A 160 6.37 8.00 6.37
C ASP A 160 5.77 9.15 5.57
N LEU A 161 6.25 9.42 4.35
CA LEU A 161 5.62 10.42 3.46
C LEU A 161 4.14 10.11 3.20
N ALA A 162 3.82 8.84 2.91
CA ALA A 162 2.45 8.43 2.66
C ALA A 162 1.56 8.55 3.91
N ARG A 163 2.10 8.33 5.12
CA ARG A 163 1.41 8.59 6.39
C ARG A 163 1.05 10.07 6.57
N PHE A 164 1.92 10.98 6.11
CA PHE A 164 1.69 12.42 6.16
C PHE A 164 0.94 12.98 4.94
N GLY A 165 0.35 12.11 4.12
CA GLY A 165 -0.57 12.50 3.03
C GLY A 165 0.08 12.71 1.67
N ALA A 166 1.37 12.38 1.48
CA ALA A 166 1.96 12.36 0.14
C ALA A 166 1.39 11.18 -0.67
N GLN A 167 0.56 11.46 -1.67
CA GLN A 167 -0.19 10.46 -2.42
C GLN A 167 0.61 9.81 -3.57
N VAL A 168 1.84 9.35 -3.33
CA VAL A 168 2.65 8.71 -4.41
C VAL A 168 2.42 7.20 -4.50
N MET A 169 2.41 6.51 -3.36
CA MET A 169 2.16 5.06 -3.30
C MET A 169 1.54 4.71 -1.95
N HIS A 170 0.60 3.76 -1.94
CA HIS A 170 -0.04 3.36 -0.69
C HIS A 170 0.91 2.59 0.24
N PRO A 171 0.91 2.84 1.58
CA PRO A 171 1.78 2.13 2.53
C PRO A 171 1.65 0.61 2.51
N ARG A 172 0.47 0.08 2.16
CA ARG A 172 0.24 -1.38 2.07
C ARG A 172 1.00 -2.01 0.90
N ALA A 173 1.14 -1.29 -0.22
CA ALA A 173 1.91 -1.76 -1.38
C ALA A 173 3.38 -1.97 -1.03
N MET A 174 3.92 -1.08 -0.21
CA MET A 174 5.31 -1.16 0.25
C MET A 174 5.68 -2.43 0.99
N SER A 175 4.72 -3.08 1.66
CA SER A 175 4.97 -4.34 2.35
C SER A 175 5.23 -5.51 1.39
N TYR A 176 4.85 -5.37 0.12
CA TYR A 176 5.09 -6.37 -0.92
C TYR A 176 6.40 -6.14 -1.70
N LYS A 177 7.08 -5.02 -1.43
CA LYS A 177 8.31 -4.67 -2.12
C LYS A 177 9.47 -5.52 -1.60
N ASP A 178 10.09 -6.24 -2.52
CA ASP A 178 11.23 -7.10 -2.20
C ASP A 178 12.49 -6.25 -1.93
N PRO A 179 13.30 -6.54 -0.88
CA PRO A 179 14.52 -5.82 -0.57
C PRO A 179 15.55 -5.79 -1.71
N HIS A 180 15.57 -6.82 -2.55
CA HIS A 180 16.56 -6.99 -3.62
C HIS A 180 16.08 -6.50 -4.99
N ILE A 181 14.80 -6.14 -5.12
CA ILE A 181 14.21 -5.68 -6.37
C ILE A 181 14.04 -4.16 -6.31
N ASN A 182 14.64 -3.46 -7.26
CA ASN A 182 14.42 -2.01 -7.37
C ASN A 182 12.99 -1.76 -7.83
N ALA A 183 12.34 -0.75 -7.27
CA ALA A 183 11.10 -0.22 -7.82
C ALA A 183 11.34 1.24 -8.23
N LYS A 184 10.75 1.70 -9.32
CA LYS A 184 10.84 3.11 -9.73
C LYS A 184 9.47 3.67 -10.07
N VAL A 185 9.28 4.96 -9.77
CA VAL A 185 8.07 5.71 -10.10
C VAL A 185 8.40 6.70 -11.21
N ILE A 186 7.66 6.65 -12.31
CA ILE A 186 7.87 7.49 -13.49
C ILE A 186 6.56 8.08 -14.00
N HIS A 187 6.64 9.24 -14.65
CA HIS A 187 5.48 9.84 -15.30
C HIS A 187 5.20 9.20 -16.67
N PHE A 188 3.95 8.84 -16.94
CA PHE A 188 3.52 8.29 -18.24
C PHE A 188 3.85 9.19 -19.44
N ARG A 189 3.89 10.52 -19.28
CA ARG A 189 4.15 11.48 -20.36
C ARG A 189 5.54 11.39 -20.97
N HIS A 190 6.49 10.78 -20.25
CA HIS A 190 7.83 10.54 -20.80
C HIS A 190 7.83 9.55 -21.96
N GLY A 191 6.80 8.69 -22.08
CA GLY A 191 6.69 7.70 -23.17
C GLY A 191 7.84 6.68 -23.22
N ASN A 192 8.70 6.64 -22.20
CA ASN A 192 9.90 5.83 -22.16
C ASN A 192 10.08 5.22 -20.76
N LEU A 193 10.04 3.90 -20.68
CA LEU A 193 10.21 3.17 -19.43
C LEU A 193 11.63 3.24 -18.86
N SER A 194 12.61 3.71 -19.63
CA SER A 194 14.02 3.82 -19.21
C SER A 194 14.32 5.10 -18.42
N VAL A 195 13.37 6.03 -18.30
CA VAL A 195 13.56 7.23 -17.48
C VAL A 195 13.78 6.84 -16.02
N ARG A 196 14.62 7.63 -15.32
CA ARG A 196 15.03 7.30 -13.94
C ARG A 196 13.91 7.52 -12.92
N GLY A 197 13.15 8.61 -13.05
CA GLY A 197 12.13 9.00 -12.07
C GLY A 197 12.66 9.00 -10.64
N THR A 198 11.86 8.47 -9.71
CA THR A 198 12.27 8.20 -8.32
C THR A 198 12.46 6.71 -8.11
N THR A 199 13.67 6.29 -7.75
CA THR A 199 13.94 4.90 -7.35
C THR A 199 13.63 4.69 -5.88
N ILE A 200 12.78 3.71 -5.60
CA ILE A 200 12.47 3.21 -4.26
C ILE A 200 13.46 2.08 -3.93
N VAL A 201 14.22 2.23 -2.84
CA VAL A 201 15.23 1.25 -2.38
C VAL A 201 14.85 0.64 -1.04
N GLY A 202 15.42 -0.52 -0.70
CA GLY A 202 15.05 -1.25 0.53
C GLY A 202 13.78 -2.08 0.38
N PRO A 203 13.07 -2.46 1.46
CA PRO A 203 13.37 -2.09 2.84
C PRO A 203 14.75 -2.61 3.25
N LYS A 204 15.38 -1.97 4.23
CA LYS A 204 16.59 -2.57 4.81
C LYS A 204 16.19 -3.94 5.36
N GLU A 205 16.99 -4.97 5.13
CA GLU A 205 16.84 -6.21 5.90
C GLU A 205 17.06 -5.86 7.37
N VAL A 206 15.95 -5.68 8.09
CA VAL A 206 16.00 -5.51 9.53
C VAL A 206 16.36 -6.88 10.07
N LYS A 207 17.66 -7.13 10.31
CA LYS A 207 18.05 -8.15 11.28
C LYS A 207 17.25 -7.82 12.54
N PHE A 208 16.36 -8.71 12.92
CA PHE A 208 15.49 -8.55 14.10
C PHE A 208 16.33 -8.08 15.27
N VAL A 209 16.29 -6.77 15.57
CA VAL A 209 16.82 -6.24 16.82
C VAL A 209 15.73 -6.57 17.82
N GLY A 210 15.99 -7.58 18.65
CA GLY A 210 14.99 -8.20 19.51
C GLY A 210 14.07 -7.17 20.18
N VAL A 211 12.77 -7.30 19.95
CA VAL A 211 11.76 -6.52 20.65
C VAL A 211 11.73 -7.05 22.08
N ARG A 212 12.31 -6.31 23.02
CA ARG A 212 12.04 -6.54 24.44
C ARG A 212 10.73 -5.83 24.76
N ALA A 213 9.70 -6.61 25.06
CA ALA A 213 8.51 -6.07 25.68
C ALA A 213 8.91 -5.43 27.02
N TYR A 214 8.37 -4.25 27.30
CA TYR A 214 8.51 -3.67 28.63
C TYR A 214 7.68 -4.55 29.59
N GLU A 215 8.33 -5.17 30.57
CA GLU A 215 7.73 -6.25 31.38
C GLU A 215 6.57 -5.78 32.28
N LYS A 216 6.44 -4.47 32.50
CA LYS A 216 5.44 -3.91 33.42
C LYS A 216 4.28 -3.27 32.65
N PRO A 217 3.03 -3.48 33.08
CA PRO A 217 1.87 -2.90 32.42
C PRO A 217 1.90 -1.36 32.51
N LEU A 218 1.55 -0.73 31.39
CA LEU A 218 1.41 0.72 31.26
C LEU A 218 -0.07 1.09 31.16
N ALA A 219 -0.45 2.18 31.81
CA ALA A 219 -1.73 2.83 31.59
C ALA A 219 -1.59 3.94 30.55
N MET A 220 -2.60 4.06 29.68
CA MET A 220 -2.69 5.11 28.67
C MET A 220 -3.72 6.17 29.10
N LEU A 221 -3.24 7.37 29.36
CA LEU A 221 -4.05 8.55 29.67
C LEU A 221 -4.23 9.35 28.39
N THR A 222 -5.43 9.33 27.81
CA THR A 222 -5.73 10.08 26.58
C THR A 222 -6.47 11.36 26.92
N ILE A 223 -5.87 12.49 26.55
CA ILE A 223 -6.48 13.81 26.64
C ILE A 223 -7.03 14.14 25.26
N VAL A 224 -8.32 14.49 25.20
CA VAL A 224 -9.03 14.81 23.97
C VAL A 224 -9.50 16.26 24.04
N GLY A 225 -9.30 17.02 22.97
CA GLY A 225 -9.68 18.43 22.91
C GLY A 225 -9.70 18.94 21.47
N GLU A 226 -10.71 19.74 21.15
CA GLU A 226 -10.94 20.22 19.78
C GLU A 226 -9.88 21.21 19.30
N GLU A 227 -9.32 21.99 20.22
CA GLU A 227 -8.38 23.10 19.95
C GLU A 227 -6.95 22.82 20.43
N MET A 228 -6.56 21.54 20.56
CA MET A 228 -5.23 21.23 21.11
C MET A 228 -4.07 21.72 20.27
N GLN A 229 -4.20 21.73 18.94
CA GLN A 229 -3.14 22.24 18.06
C GLN A 229 -3.02 23.77 18.10
N SER A 230 -4.08 24.48 18.49
CA SER A 230 -4.13 25.94 18.54
C SER A 230 -3.97 26.51 19.95
N THR A 231 -3.81 25.67 20.97
CA THR A 231 -3.66 26.09 22.38
C THR A 231 -2.21 25.95 22.86
N PRO A 232 -1.44 27.06 22.94
CA PRO A 232 -0.07 27.02 23.46
C PRO A 232 -0.02 26.51 24.90
N GLY A 233 1.00 25.68 25.19
CA GLY A 233 1.28 25.20 26.54
C GLY A 233 0.35 24.09 27.05
N ILE A 234 -0.55 23.55 26.22
CA ILE A 234 -1.47 22.48 26.64
C ILE A 234 -0.72 21.24 27.17
N LEU A 235 0.38 20.83 26.51
CA LEU A 235 1.22 19.73 26.98
C LEU A 235 1.82 20.02 28.35
N VAL A 236 2.30 21.25 28.59
CA VAL A 236 2.85 21.66 29.90
C VAL A 236 1.75 21.61 30.95
N LYS A 237 0.58 22.18 30.69
CA LYS A 237 -0.57 22.18 31.62
C LYS A 237 -1.01 20.77 31.98
N SER A 238 -1.04 19.86 31.01
CA SER A 238 -1.48 18.48 31.23
C SER A 238 -0.42 17.58 31.87
N THR A 239 0.87 17.85 31.67
CA THR A 239 1.95 17.04 32.27
C THR A 239 2.44 17.57 33.62
N THR A 240 2.22 18.85 33.93
CA THR A 240 2.60 19.45 35.22
C THR A 240 2.01 18.72 36.44
N PRO A 241 0.72 18.31 36.44
CA PRO A 241 0.16 17.50 37.53
C PRO A 241 0.91 16.17 37.73
N LEU A 242 1.29 15.50 36.64
CA LEU A 242 2.05 14.24 36.71
C LEU A 242 3.42 14.46 37.35
N THR A 243 4.13 15.52 36.95
CA THR A 243 5.40 15.91 37.56
C THR A 243 5.25 16.19 39.06
N ARG A 244 4.21 16.93 39.46
CA ARG A 244 3.92 17.22 40.89
C ARG A 244 3.61 15.96 41.69
N ALA A 245 2.96 14.98 41.08
CA ALA A 245 2.68 13.68 41.69
C ALA A 245 3.88 12.72 41.67
N GLY A 246 5.02 13.11 41.08
CA GLY A 246 6.19 12.26 40.91
C GLY A 246 5.95 11.07 39.96
N ILE A 247 5.02 11.22 39.01
CA ILE A 247 4.67 10.19 38.02
C ILE A 247 5.55 10.36 36.79
N ASN A 248 6.29 9.32 36.44
CA ASN A 248 7.14 9.34 35.24
C ASN A 248 6.33 9.06 33.97
N ILE A 249 6.71 9.72 32.87
CA ILE A 249 6.12 9.52 31.54
C ILE A 249 7.05 8.61 30.73
N PHE A 250 6.49 7.52 30.19
CA PHE A 250 7.23 6.55 29.38
C PHE A 250 7.18 6.85 27.90
N SER A 251 6.04 7.35 27.42
CA SER A 251 5.83 7.66 26.01
C SER A 251 4.72 8.70 25.86
N VAL A 252 4.76 9.45 24.76
CA VAL A 252 3.73 10.39 24.35
C VAL A 252 3.40 10.14 22.89
N SER A 253 2.11 10.00 22.59
CA SER A 253 1.58 9.93 21.22
C SER A 253 0.67 11.12 20.99
N ILE A 254 0.83 11.84 19.88
CA ILE A 254 0.09 13.07 19.59
C ILE A 254 -0.69 12.88 18.29
N GLY A 255 -1.99 13.16 18.34
CA GLY A 255 -2.90 13.24 17.21
C GLY A 255 -3.46 14.67 17.04
N PRO A 256 -4.30 14.90 16.02
CA PRO A 256 -4.83 16.24 15.73
C PRO A 256 -5.75 16.81 16.81
N ARG A 257 -6.46 15.94 17.52
CA ARG A 257 -7.46 16.29 18.56
C ARG A 257 -7.27 15.51 19.85
N SER A 258 -6.18 14.75 19.95
CA SER A 258 -5.85 13.97 21.14
C SER A 258 -4.35 13.93 21.37
N PHE A 259 -3.91 13.75 22.61
CA PHE A 259 -2.61 13.13 22.86
C PHE A 259 -2.74 12.13 24.01
N SER A 260 -1.98 11.07 23.93
CA SER A 260 -1.95 9.99 24.90
C SER A 260 -0.61 9.99 25.61
N ILE A 261 -0.64 9.92 26.94
CA ILE A 261 0.53 9.78 27.81
C ILE A 261 0.51 8.36 28.35
N TYR A 262 1.65 7.68 28.27
CA TYR A 262 1.82 6.35 28.85
C TYR A 262 2.56 6.46 30.20
N VAL A 263 1.93 5.98 31.26
CA VAL A 263 2.46 5.95 32.64
C VAL A 263 2.41 4.52 33.17
N MET A 264 3.02 4.24 34.32
CA MET A 264 2.89 2.92 34.94
C MET A 264 1.44 2.67 35.37
N GLU A 265 0.94 1.44 35.22
CA GLU A 265 -0.43 1.12 35.61
C GLU A 265 -0.74 1.43 37.09
N LYS A 266 0.24 1.20 37.98
CA LYS A 266 0.13 1.54 39.41
C LYS A 266 -0.14 3.03 39.69
N ASP A 267 0.25 3.90 38.77
CA ASP A 267 0.11 5.36 38.89
C ASP A 267 -1.17 5.87 38.21
N SER A 268 -1.95 5.01 37.55
CA SER A 268 -3.15 5.40 36.79
C SER A 268 -4.29 5.98 37.63
N ARG A 269 -4.30 5.71 38.94
CA ARG A 269 -5.33 6.15 39.90
C ARG A 269 -4.89 7.31 40.79
N ARG A 270 -3.64 7.75 40.68
CA ARG A 270 -3.06 8.86 41.46
C ARG A 270 -3.26 10.18 40.74
#